data_AF-A0AA50R067-F1
#
_entry.id   AF-A0AA50R067-F1
#
_cell.length_a   1.000
_cell.length_b   1.000
_cell.length_c   1.000
_cell.angle_alpha   90.00
_cell.angle_beta   90.00
_cell.angle_gamma   90.00
#
_symmetry.space_group_name_H-M   'P 1'
#
loop_
_entity.id
_entity.type
_entity.pdbx_description
1 polymer ?
#
loop_
_entity_poly.entity_id
_entity_poly.type
_entity_poly.pdbx_seq_one_letter_code
_entity_poly.pdbx_strand_id
1 'polypeptide(L)' 'SAVKSMDGASNSFKNIQELKDTNSVYKRLSAHIVLDLPDLSEFSMIRETTNRLENMMTNAR' A
#
# COMPACT_ATOMS: atom_id res chain seq x y z
N SER A 1 -11.14 -20.35 36.46
CA SER A 1 -9.77 -20.56 35.94
C SER A 1 -9.38 -19.43 35.02
N ALA A 2 -8.22 -18.80 35.26
CA ALA A 2 -7.69 -17.69 34.46
C ALA A 2 -7.56 -18.03 32.96
N VAL A 3 -7.26 -19.30 32.64
CA VAL A 3 -7.19 -19.82 31.27
C VAL A 3 -8.48 -19.56 30.47
N LYS A 4 -9.66 -19.79 31.07
CA LYS A 4 -10.95 -19.58 30.41
C LYS A 4 -11.23 -18.09 30.11
N SER A 5 -10.71 -17.18 30.94
CA SER A 5 -10.76 -15.73 30.68
C SER A 5 -9.80 -15.30 29.56
N MET A 6 -8.63 -15.95 29.44
CA MET A 6 -7.70 -15.70 28.34
C MET A 6 -8.26 -16.16 26.99
N ASP A 7 -8.95 -17.31 26.96
CA ASP A 7 -9.62 -17.80 25.75
C ASP A 7 -10.74 -16.84 25.29
N GLY A 8 -11.52 -16.31 26.23
CA GLY A 8 -12.54 -15.30 25.94
C GLY A 8 -11.97 -13.99 25.37
N ALA A 9 -10.83 -13.54 25.89
CA ALA A 9 -10.13 -12.37 25.35
C ALA A 9 -9.61 -12.63 23.93
N SER A 10 -8.99 -13.79 23.68
CA SER A 10 -8.47 -14.17 22.36
C SER A 10 -9.56 -14.15 21.28
N ASN A 11 -10.74 -14.70 21.61
CA ASN A 11 -11.88 -14.72 20.67
C ASN A 11 -12.40 -13.31 20.37
N SER A 12 -12.42 -12.43 21.37
CA SER A 12 -12.81 -11.03 21.18
C SER A 12 -11.83 -10.28 20.28
N PHE A 13 -10.52 -10.51 20.44
CA PHE A 13 -9.50 -9.90 19.58
C PHE A 13 -9.62 -10.34 18.12
N LYS A 14 -9.84 -11.64 17.88
CA LYS A 14 -10.06 -12.18 16.53
C LYS A 14 -11.29 -11.55 15.87
N ASN A 15 -12.41 -11.47 16.59
CA ASN A 15 -13.64 -10.86 16.09
C ASN A 15 -13.45 -9.37 15.74
N ILE A 16 -12.73 -8.61 16.57
CA ILE A 16 -12.43 -7.19 16.29
C ILE A 16 -11.54 -7.05 15.05
N GLN A 17 -10.58 -7.95 14.85
CA GLN A 17 -9.72 -7.95 13.67
C GLN A 17 -10.51 -8.27 12.39
N GLU A 18 -11.36 -9.28 12.45
CA GLU A 18 -12.23 -9.67 11.33
C GLU A 18 -13.22 -8.55 10.95
N LEU A 19 -13.81 -7.89 11.94
CA LEU A 19 -14.68 -6.72 11.73
C LEU A 19 -13.92 -5.55 11.09
N LYS A 20 -12.67 -5.30 11.49
CA LYS A 20 -11.82 -4.27 10.85
C LYS A 20 -11.51 -4.61 9.39
N ASP A 21 -11.32 -5.88 9.08
CA ASP A 21 -11.00 -6.29 7.71
C ASP A 21 -12.21 -6.26 6.78
N THR A 22 -13.40 -6.62 7.25
CA THR A 22 -14.64 -6.66 6.44
C THR A 22 -15.39 -5.32 6.36
N ASN A 23 -15.29 -4.45 7.38
CA ASN A 23 -16.01 -3.17 7.42
C ASN A 23 -15.12 -1.93 7.27
N SER A 24 -13.85 -2.06 6.89
CA SER A 24 -13.01 -0.90 6.63
C SER A 24 -13.53 -0.09 5.43
N VAL A 25 -14.14 1.05 5.73
CA VAL A 25 -14.60 2.07 4.77
C VAL A 25 -13.45 2.50 3.86
N TYR A 26 -12.25 2.66 4.43
CA TYR A 26 -11.06 3.00 3.66
C TYR A 26 -10.74 1.92 2.62
N LYS A 27 -10.71 0.62 3.00
CA LYS A 27 -10.43 -0.48 2.05
C LYS A 27 -11.47 -0.55 0.93
N ARG A 28 -12.75 -0.40 1.29
CA ARG A 28 -13.85 -0.43 0.32
C ARG A 28 -13.79 0.74 -0.65
N LEU A 29 -13.48 1.94 -0.14
CA LEU A 29 -13.34 3.14 -0.95
C LEU A 29 -12.09 3.08 -1.83
N SER A 30 -10.93 2.69 -1.29
CA SER A 30 -9.67 2.60 -2.05
C SER A 30 -9.74 1.60 -3.20
N ALA A 31 -10.53 0.52 -3.06
CA ALA A 31 -10.76 -0.45 -4.12
C ALA A 31 -11.65 0.08 -5.28
N HIS A 32 -12.34 1.21 -5.06
CA HIS A 32 -13.29 1.79 -6.03
C HIS A 32 -12.91 3.22 -6.45
N ILE A 33 -11.87 3.79 -5.84
CA ILE A 33 -11.17 4.93 -6.42
C ILE A 33 -10.36 4.37 -7.58
N VAL A 34 -10.93 4.44 -8.78
CA VAL A 34 -10.16 4.28 -10.02
C VAL A 34 -9.22 5.47 -10.06
N LEU A 35 -7.99 5.25 -9.60
CA LEU A 35 -6.91 6.18 -9.84
C LEU A 35 -6.52 5.94 -11.30
N ASP A 36 -6.98 6.82 -12.19
CA ASP A 36 -6.55 6.87 -13.59
C ASP A 36 -5.10 7.34 -13.60
N LEU A 37 -4.23 6.44 -13.16
CA LEU A 37 -2.80 6.63 -13.19
C LEU A 37 -2.41 6.47 -14.66
N PRO A 38 -1.77 7.47 -15.27
CA PRO A 38 -1.18 7.27 -16.58
C PRO A 38 -0.27 6.05 -16.52
N ASP A 39 -0.32 5.21 -17.56
CA ASP A 39 0.53 4.02 -17.63
C ASP A 39 1.98 4.49 -17.45
N LEU A 40 2.58 4.09 -16.33
CA LEU A 40 3.93 4.52 -15.98
C LEU A 40 4.96 4.03 -16.99
N SER A 41 4.59 3.06 -17.85
CA SER A 41 5.37 2.65 -19.01
C SER A 41 5.59 3.78 -20.01
N GLU A 42 4.68 4.75 -20.13
CA GLU A 42 4.80 5.91 -21.02
C GLU A 42 5.89 6.90 -20.56
N PHE A 43 6.19 6.95 -19.26
CA PHE A 43 7.25 7.80 -18.70
C PHE A 43 8.63 7.12 -18.67
N SER A 44 8.75 5.89 -19.18
CA SER A 44 10.03 5.18 -19.28
C SER A 44 11.09 5.99 -20.06
N MET A 45 10.67 6.71 -21.10
CA MET A 45 11.54 7.62 -21.87
C MET A 45 12.02 8.81 -21.05
N ILE A 46 11.18 9.38 -20.17
CA ILE A 46 11.57 10.49 -19.29
C ILE A 46 12.64 9.99 -18.31
N ARG A 47 12.41 8.83 -17.68
CA ARG A 47 13.37 8.21 -16.77
C ARG A 47 14.71 7.92 -17.45
N GLU A 48 14.70 7.35 -18.66
CA GLU A 48 15.94 7.11 -19.42
C GLU A 48 16.66 8.42 -19.76
N THR A 49 15.92 9.44 -20.20
CA THR A 49 16.50 10.75 -20.54
C THR A 49 17.13 11.42 -19.31
N THR A 50 16.43 11.41 -18.17
CA THR A 50 16.95 11.92 -16.89
C THR A 50 18.23 11.20 -16.50
N ASN A 51 18.26 9.86 -16.56
CA ASN A 51 19.45 9.08 -16.22
C ASN A 51 20.64 9.42 -17.14
N ARG A 52 20.41 9.63 -18.44
CA ARG A 52 21.46 10.04 -19.38
C ARG A 52 22.00 11.44 -19.07
N LEU A 53 21.13 12.39 -18.77
CA LEU A 53 21.51 13.75 -18.39
C LEU A 53 22.30 13.77 -17.08
N GLU A 54 21.85 13.01 -16.08
CA GLU A 54 22.55 12.85 -14.79
C GLU A 54 23.95 12.26 -14.98
N ASN A 55 24.09 11.20 -15.77
CA ASN A 55 25.39 10.64 -16.11
C ASN A 55 26.30 11.66 -16.81
N MET A 56 25.78 12.43 -17.76
CA MET A 56 26.56 13.47 -18.44
C MET A 56 27.00 14.56 -17.46
N MET A 57 26.10 15.04 -16.59
CA MET A 57 26.44 16.06 -15.59
C MET A 57 27.45 15.56 -14.56
N THR A 58 27.38 14.27 -14.20
CA THR A 58 28.32 13.63 -13.27
C THR A 58 29.69 13.45 -13.92
N ASN A 59 29.74 13.08 -15.20
CA ASN A 59 30.99 12.91 -15.96
C ASN A 59 31.57 14.23 -16.49
N ALA A 60 30.81 15.32 -16.45
CA ALA A 60 31.25 16.66 -16.85
C ALA A 60 31.76 17.51 -15.68
N ARG A 61 31.63 17.02 -14.44
CA ARG A 61 32.30 17.56 -13.25
C ARG A 61 33.68 16.94 -13.10
#